data_AF-A0A2V6VTK8-F1
#
_entry.id   AF-A0A2V6VTK8-F1
#
_cell.length_a   1.000
_cell.length_b   1.000
_cell.length_c   1.000
_cell.angle_alpha   90.00
_cell.angle_beta   90.00
_cell.angle_gamma   90.00
#
_symmetry.space_group_name_H-M   'P 1'
#
loop_
_entity.id
_entity.type
_entity.pdbx_description
1 polymer ?
#
loop_
_entity_poly.entity_id
_entity_poly.type
_entity_poly.pdbx_seq_one_letter_code
_entity_poly.pdbx_strand_id
1 'polypeptide(L)'
;MRALSRGARLLPLIVLLAWVTGIAGAQPATLKGTVVRIVDGDTIHVRLSDRVEKVRYIGVNTPEVHHPRKGEEPGGREAAEVNRELVENKHVRLELDVQSRDRYGRLLAYVWIGETMINAELVRLSGMRDATVRLGVAANNVANASTEGFRPSHVVSTALPGGGVDPSVVAGDVEGVDLVGEMVGMMMAQVAFAANAQIMSTTSQVDRRVISLLA
;
A
#
# COMPACT_ATOMS: atom_id res chain seq x y z
N MET A 1 -29.34 49.85 68.72
CA MET A 1 -30.46 49.96 67.75
C MET A 1 -29.92 49.75 66.34
N ARG A 2 -30.64 49.00 65.50
CA ARG A 2 -30.49 48.86 64.02
C ARG A 2 -29.06 48.81 63.43
N ALA A 3 -28.60 47.60 63.16
CA ALA A 3 -27.67 47.33 62.05
C ALA A 3 -28.44 47.20 60.72
N LEU A 4 -27.97 47.91 59.68
CA LEU A 4 -28.35 47.94 58.25
C LEU A 4 -27.36 48.97 57.63
N SER A 5 -26.91 48.98 56.37
CA SER A 5 -26.75 48.02 55.27
C SER A 5 -25.89 48.76 54.20
N ARG A 6 -25.30 48.19 53.14
CA ARG A 6 -25.50 46.94 52.37
C ARG A 6 -24.12 46.46 51.86
N GLY A 7 -23.89 45.14 51.76
CA GLY A 7 -22.75 44.61 51.00
C GLY A 7 -23.01 44.65 49.49
N ALA A 8 -21.98 44.96 48.69
CA ALA A 8 -22.11 45.01 47.24
C ALA A 8 -22.39 43.61 46.65
N ARG A 9 -23.37 43.52 45.75
CA ARG A 9 -23.70 42.30 45.00
C ARG A 9 -22.83 42.22 43.74
N LEU A 10 -21.76 41.44 43.76
CA LEU A 10 -21.00 41.06 42.56
C LEU A 10 -20.56 39.61 42.64
N LEU A 11 -21.09 38.80 41.71
CA LEU A 11 -20.83 37.40 41.30
C LEU A 11 -22.17 36.66 41.14
N PRO A 12 -22.34 35.82 40.11
CA PRO A 12 -21.29 35.03 39.45
C PRO A 12 -21.08 35.33 37.95
N LEU A 13 -19.83 35.60 37.58
CA LEU A 13 -19.32 35.47 36.20
C LEU A 13 -18.10 34.52 36.18
N ILE A 14 -18.20 33.40 36.91
CA ILE A 14 -17.16 32.35 36.96
C ILE A 14 -17.82 30.97 37.00
N VAL A 15 -18.60 30.62 35.96
CA VAL A 15 -19.13 29.25 35.74
C VAL A 15 -19.08 28.88 34.24
N LEU A 16 -18.13 29.45 33.47
CA LEU A 16 -17.94 29.11 32.05
C LEU A 16 -16.47 28.97 31.69
N LEU A 17 -15.71 28.23 32.51
CA LEU A 17 -14.30 27.89 32.22
C LEU A 17 -13.90 26.50 32.75
N ALA A 18 -14.78 25.52 32.57
CA ALA A 18 -14.49 24.11 32.82
C ALA A 18 -15.15 23.26 31.72
N TRP A 19 -14.50 22.16 31.34
CA TRP A 19 -14.94 21.20 30.32
C TRP A 19 -14.86 21.66 28.84
N VAL A 20 -13.70 22.22 28.47
CA VAL A 20 -13.05 21.73 27.22
C VAL A 20 -11.96 20.75 27.65
N THR A 21 -12.37 19.58 28.11
CA THR A 21 -11.45 18.43 28.21
C THR A 21 -11.06 18.06 26.80
N GLY A 22 -9.80 18.32 26.43
CA GLY A 22 -9.31 18.04 25.11
C GLY A 22 -9.55 16.59 24.72
N ILE A 23 -10.11 16.38 23.53
CA ILE A 23 -10.06 15.08 22.87
C ILE A 23 -8.59 14.88 22.48
N ALA A 24 -7.81 14.31 23.40
CA ALA A 24 -6.48 13.82 23.11
C ALA A 24 -6.64 12.63 22.17
N GLY A 25 -6.67 12.91 20.86
CA GLY A 25 -6.62 11.88 19.83
C GLY A 25 -5.38 11.03 20.08
N ALA A 26 -5.58 9.75 20.34
CA ALA A 26 -4.48 8.83 20.57
C ALA A 26 -3.60 8.83 19.31
N GLN A 27 -2.37 9.35 19.43
CA GLN A 27 -1.42 9.25 18.33
C GLN A 27 -1.15 7.77 18.05
N PRO A 28 -1.20 7.32 16.78
CA PRO A 28 -0.95 5.92 16.45
C PRO A 28 0.42 5.53 16.99
N ALA A 29 0.46 4.40 17.70
CA ALA A 29 1.69 3.96 18.34
C ALA A 29 2.74 3.67 17.26
N THR A 30 3.88 4.36 17.31
CA THR A 30 4.97 4.15 16.36
C THR A 30 6.07 3.30 16.97
N LEU A 31 6.49 2.27 16.25
CA LEU A 31 7.59 1.38 16.61
C LEU A 31 8.70 1.51 15.57
N LYS A 32 9.96 1.27 15.96
CA LYS A 32 11.11 1.31 15.05
C LYS A 32 11.90 0.01 15.16
N GLY A 33 12.43 -0.47 14.04
CA GLY A 33 13.22 -1.69 14.01
C GLY A 33 13.89 -1.93 12.67
N THR A 34 14.42 -3.14 12.49
CA THR A 34 15.07 -3.58 11.24
C THR A 34 14.34 -4.79 10.69
N VAL A 35 14.08 -4.82 9.38
CA VAL A 35 13.50 -6.01 8.73
C VAL A 35 14.55 -7.13 8.71
N VAL A 36 14.18 -8.30 9.22
CA VAL A 36 15.08 -9.47 9.34
C VAL A 36 14.64 -10.69 8.53
N ARG A 37 13.41 -10.69 8.00
CA ARG A 37 12.91 -11.72 7.08
C ARG A 37 11.68 -11.21 6.34
N ILE A 38 11.56 -11.54 5.07
CA ILE A 38 10.32 -11.41 4.28
C ILE A 38 9.61 -12.77 4.29
N VAL A 39 8.29 -12.77 4.45
CA VAL A 39 7.46 -13.98 4.43
C VAL A 39 6.73 -14.09 3.09
N ASP A 40 6.12 -13.00 2.65
CA ASP A 40 5.36 -12.85 1.41
C ASP A 40 5.34 -11.34 1.02
N GLY A 41 4.50 -10.94 0.07
CA GLY A 41 4.45 -9.57 -0.44
C GLY A 41 3.89 -8.52 0.54
N ASP A 42 3.30 -8.92 1.66
CA ASP A 42 2.67 -8.01 2.63
C ASP A 42 3.00 -8.31 4.10
N THR A 43 3.77 -9.38 4.36
CA THR A 43 4.10 -9.85 5.69
C THR A 43 5.61 -10.00 5.85
N ILE A 44 6.14 -9.39 6.90
CA ILE A 44 7.57 -9.38 7.24
C ILE A 44 7.80 -9.72 8.71
N HIS A 45 9.04 -10.03 9.06
CA HIS A 45 9.51 -10.05 10.45
C HIS A 45 10.42 -8.85 10.70
N VAL A 46 10.15 -8.11 11.78
CA VAL A 46 10.93 -6.94 12.20
C VAL A 46 11.53 -7.20 13.56
N ARG A 47 12.83 -6.99 13.70
CA ARG A 47 13.51 -6.94 15.00
C ARG A 47 13.23 -5.59 15.64
N LEU A 48 12.45 -5.60 16.72
CA LEU A 48 12.18 -4.45 17.58
C LEU A 48 12.93 -4.66 18.89
N SER A 49 13.84 -3.75 19.26
CA SER A 49 14.59 -3.78 20.53
C SER A 49 15.13 -5.18 20.92
N ASP A 50 14.39 -5.90 21.77
CA ASP A 50 14.70 -7.19 22.39
C ASP A 50 14.08 -8.41 21.69
N ARG A 51 13.17 -8.22 20.72
CA ARG A 51 12.37 -9.31 20.12
C ARG A 51 12.15 -9.18 18.61
N VAL A 52 11.64 -10.26 18.01
CA VAL A 52 11.23 -10.28 16.60
C VAL A 52 9.72 -10.41 16.53
N GLU A 53 9.08 -9.47 15.84
CA GLU A 53 7.63 -9.41 15.64
C GLU A 53 7.28 -9.73 14.19
N LYS A 54 6.15 -10.44 13.99
CA LYS A 54 5.55 -10.61 12.67
C LYS A 54 4.63 -9.44 12.39
N VAL A 55 4.86 -8.73 11.29
CA VAL A 55 4.13 -7.53 10.88
C VAL A 55 3.38 -7.84 9.59
N ARG A 56 2.10 -7.47 9.53
CA ARG A 56 1.24 -7.53 8.34
C ARG A 56 0.89 -6.11 7.92
N TYR A 57 1.04 -5.82 6.63
CA TYR A 57 0.78 -4.51 6.06
C TYR A 57 -0.72 -4.24 6.01
N ILE A 58 -1.14 -3.09 6.53
CA ILE A 58 -2.53 -2.61 6.42
C ILE A 58 -2.78 -2.14 4.99
N GLY A 59 -3.95 -2.44 4.42
CA GLY A 59 -4.30 -2.02 3.07
C GLY A 59 -3.46 -2.68 1.96
N VAL A 60 -2.78 -3.79 2.26
CA VAL A 60 -2.10 -4.61 1.26
C VAL A 60 -2.48 -6.08 1.47
N ASN A 61 -2.83 -6.75 0.39
CA ASN A 61 -2.92 -8.20 0.33
C ASN A 61 -2.21 -8.67 -0.93
N THR A 62 -1.43 -9.74 -0.81
CA THR A 62 -0.67 -10.33 -1.90
C THR A 62 -0.91 -11.83 -1.94
N PRO A 63 -0.74 -12.51 -3.09
CA PRO A 63 -0.86 -13.96 -3.15
C PRO A 63 0.14 -14.61 -2.19
N GLU A 64 -0.30 -15.58 -1.38
CA GLU A 64 0.51 -16.16 -0.31
C GLU A 64 1.52 -17.19 -0.87
N VAL A 65 2.80 -17.04 -0.51
CA VAL A 65 3.87 -18.02 -0.87
C VAL A 65 3.71 -19.35 -0.10
N HIS A 66 3.05 -19.31 1.06
CA HIS A 66 2.98 -20.42 2.01
C HIS A 66 1.56 -20.64 2.56
N HIS A 67 0.53 -20.57 1.70
CA HIS A 67 -0.85 -20.76 2.13
C HIS A 67 -1.10 -22.20 2.62
N PRO A 68 -1.57 -22.43 3.87
CA PRO A 68 -1.61 -23.76 4.50
C PRO A 68 -2.41 -24.85 3.76
N ARG A 69 -3.29 -24.47 2.84
CA ARG A 69 -4.15 -25.40 2.05
C ARG A 69 -3.93 -25.34 0.54
N LYS A 70 -3.16 -24.36 0.03
CA LYS A 70 -2.97 -24.12 -1.42
C LYS A 70 -1.51 -24.21 -1.85
N GLY A 71 -0.57 -24.12 -0.91
CA GLY A 71 0.85 -23.98 -1.23
C GLY A 71 1.17 -22.55 -1.65
N GLU A 72 1.96 -22.43 -2.71
CA GLU A 72 2.34 -21.16 -3.33
C GLU A 72 1.22 -20.71 -4.29
N GLU A 73 0.61 -19.56 -4.02
CA GLU A 73 -0.36 -18.96 -4.94
C GLU A 73 0.35 -18.29 -6.13
N PRO A 74 -0.26 -18.29 -7.34
CA PRO A 74 0.31 -17.61 -8.50
C PRO A 74 0.66 -16.14 -8.21
N GLY A 75 1.83 -15.68 -8.65
CA GLY A 75 2.30 -14.31 -8.41
C GLY A 75 2.84 -14.04 -6.99
N GLY A 76 2.76 -15.00 -6.07
CA GLY A 76 3.14 -14.79 -4.66
C GLY A 76 4.64 -14.64 -4.44
N ARG A 77 5.46 -15.38 -5.19
CA ARG A 77 6.92 -15.30 -5.12
C ARG A 77 7.43 -13.97 -5.66
N GLU A 78 6.85 -13.52 -6.76
CA GLU A 78 7.11 -12.23 -7.39
C GLU A 78 6.73 -11.08 -6.44
N ALA A 79 5.57 -11.16 -5.80
CA ALA A 79 5.14 -10.19 -4.79
C ALA A 79 6.10 -10.15 -3.58
N ALA A 80 6.57 -11.32 -3.12
CA ALA A 80 7.56 -11.42 -2.05
C ALA A 80 8.93 -10.85 -2.45
N GLU A 81 9.35 -11.00 -3.70
CA GLU A 81 10.59 -10.41 -4.23
C GLU A 81 10.52 -8.88 -4.29
N VAL A 82 9.43 -8.32 -4.81
CA VAL A 82 9.23 -6.86 -4.83
C VAL A 82 9.26 -6.28 -3.41
N ASN A 83 8.62 -6.95 -2.44
CA ASN A 83 8.70 -6.52 -1.04
C ASN A 83 10.14 -6.65 -0.48
N ARG A 84 10.89 -7.70 -0.86
CA ARG A 84 12.30 -7.88 -0.48
C ARG A 84 13.19 -6.73 -0.98
N GLU A 85 13.13 -6.40 -2.26
CA GLU A 85 13.89 -5.28 -2.84
C GLU A 85 13.60 -3.95 -2.12
N LEU A 86 12.33 -3.72 -1.76
CA LEU A 86 11.90 -2.52 -1.05
C LEU A 86 12.38 -2.47 0.41
N VAL A 87 12.32 -3.55 1.19
CA VAL A 87 12.50 -3.47 2.66
C VAL A 87 13.60 -4.32 3.28
N GLU A 88 14.24 -5.25 2.56
CA GLU A 88 15.18 -6.20 3.16
C GLU A 88 16.38 -5.52 3.83
N ASN A 89 16.68 -5.92 5.07
CA ASN A 89 17.73 -5.37 5.93
C ASN A 89 17.62 -3.85 6.23
N LYS A 90 16.53 -3.18 5.86
CA LYS A 90 16.34 -1.74 6.08
C LYS A 90 15.73 -1.44 7.44
N HIS A 91 15.99 -0.23 7.93
CA HIS A 91 15.31 0.31 9.10
C HIS A 91 13.91 0.80 8.72
N VAL A 92 12.91 0.35 9.48
CA VAL A 92 11.50 0.66 9.28
C VAL A 92 10.92 1.38 10.49
N ARG A 93 10.02 2.33 10.21
CA ARG A 93 9.05 2.88 11.17
C ARG A 93 7.71 2.19 10.90
N LEU A 94 7.17 1.56 11.93
CA LEU A 94 5.85 0.92 11.92
C LEU A 94 4.87 1.86 12.59
N GLU A 95 3.79 2.19 11.91
CA GLU A 95 2.68 2.99 12.44
C GLU A 95 1.47 2.07 12.62
N LEU A 96 1.09 1.83 13.88
CA LEU A 96 0.06 0.84 14.22
C LEU A 96 -1.35 1.43 14.14
N ASP A 97 -2.31 0.60 13.74
CA ASP A 97 -3.73 0.94 13.79
C ASP A 97 -4.29 0.89 15.22
N VAL A 98 -5.52 1.39 15.41
CA VAL A 98 -6.32 1.29 16.64
C VAL A 98 -6.37 -0.15 17.16
N GLN A 99 -6.49 -1.13 16.26
CA GLN A 99 -6.27 -2.54 16.57
C GLN A 99 -4.84 -2.93 16.16
N SER A 100 -3.94 -2.91 17.14
CA SER A 100 -2.51 -3.17 16.90
C SER A 100 -2.17 -4.59 16.44
N ARG A 101 -3.07 -5.57 16.59
CA ARG A 101 -2.85 -6.97 16.17
C ARG A 101 -4.07 -7.64 15.57
N ASP A 102 -3.80 -8.60 14.67
CA ASP A 102 -4.81 -9.50 14.13
C ASP A 102 -5.03 -10.76 14.99
N ARG A 103 -6.03 -11.57 14.60
CA ARG A 103 -6.39 -12.86 15.24
C ARG A 103 -5.27 -13.93 15.22
N TYR A 104 -4.20 -13.71 14.48
CA TYR A 104 -3.03 -14.59 14.38
C TYR A 104 -1.82 -14.02 15.15
N GLY A 105 -2.01 -12.92 15.89
CA GLY A 105 -0.99 -12.26 16.68
C GLY A 105 -0.03 -11.37 15.88
N ARG A 106 -0.24 -11.16 14.57
CA ARG A 106 0.61 -10.28 13.75
C ARG A 106 0.33 -8.83 14.13
N LEU A 107 1.37 -8.00 14.21
CA LEU A 107 1.21 -6.54 14.28
C LEU A 107 0.59 -6.03 12.98
N LEU A 108 -0.45 -5.20 13.06
CA LEU A 108 -1.02 -4.50 11.93
C LEU A 108 -0.37 -3.12 11.82
N ALA A 109 0.33 -2.85 10.71
CA ALA A 109 1.07 -1.61 10.54
C ALA A 109 1.02 -1.03 9.12
N TYR A 110 1.11 0.30 9.04
CA TYR A 110 1.70 0.99 7.90
C TYR A 110 3.21 1.03 8.07
N VAL A 111 3.94 0.62 7.03
CA VAL A 111 5.40 0.46 7.04
C VAL A 111 6.05 1.60 6.27
N TRP A 112 6.99 2.28 6.93
CA TRP A 112 7.66 3.46 6.41
C TRP A 112 9.17 3.25 6.41
N ILE A 113 9.83 3.69 5.33
CA ILE A 113 11.29 3.82 5.23
C ILE A 113 11.60 5.29 4.98
N GLY A 114 12.10 5.98 6.00
CA GLY A 114 12.11 7.45 6.03
C GLY A 114 10.68 7.99 5.93
N GLU A 115 10.44 8.77 4.88
CA GLU A 115 9.13 9.33 4.52
C GLU A 115 8.36 8.50 3.47
N THR A 116 8.98 7.45 2.91
CA THR A 116 8.33 6.59 1.91
C THR A 116 7.43 5.54 2.58
N MET A 117 6.14 5.58 2.27
CA MET A 117 5.15 4.59 2.71
C MET A 117 5.17 3.35 1.80
N ILE A 118 5.69 2.24 2.31
CA ILE A 118 5.87 1.00 1.53
C ILE A 118 4.53 0.39 1.09
N ASN A 119 3.48 0.50 1.92
CA ASN A 119 2.14 0.01 1.60
C ASN A 119 1.61 0.64 0.29
N ALA A 120 1.74 1.96 0.16
CA ALA A 120 1.32 2.68 -1.04
C ALA A 120 2.20 2.34 -2.26
N GLU A 121 3.50 2.09 -2.04
CA GLU A 121 4.43 1.75 -3.10
C GLU A 121 4.16 0.37 -3.71
N LEU A 122 3.87 -0.64 -2.88
CA LEU A 122 3.44 -1.96 -3.36
C LEU A 122 2.17 -1.89 -4.21
N VAL A 123 1.18 -1.08 -3.81
CA VAL A 123 -0.05 -0.87 -4.60
C VAL A 123 0.29 -0.25 -5.97
N ARG A 124 1.15 0.77 -6.04
CA ARG A 124 1.58 1.38 -7.32
C ARG A 124 2.33 0.40 -8.22
N LEU A 125 3.29 -0.33 -7.67
CA LEU A 125 4.09 -1.30 -8.40
C LEU A 125 3.23 -2.45 -8.95
N SER A 126 2.19 -2.87 -8.22
CA SER A 126 1.21 -3.83 -8.73
C SER A 126 0.46 -3.30 -9.97
N GLY A 127 0.07 -2.02 -9.97
CA GLY A 127 -0.55 -1.34 -11.13
C GLY A 127 0.42 -1.17 -12.31
N MET A 128 1.71 -0.94 -12.05
CA MET A 128 2.74 -0.93 -13.10
C MET A 128 2.98 -2.31 -13.69
N ARG A 129 3.00 -3.36 -12.87
CA ARG A 129 3.07 -4.76 -13.34
C ARG A 129 1.87 -5.10 -14.21
N ASP A 130 0.66 -4.75 -13.80
CA ASP A 130 -0.56 -4.95 -14.61
C ASP A 130 -0.47 -4.27 -15.98
N ALA A 131 -0.13 -2.97 -15.99
CA ALA A 131 0.06 -2.22 -17.22
C ALA A 131 1.14 -2.83 -18.13
N THR A 132 2.25 -3.31 -17.55
CA THR A 132 3.35 -3.94 -18.29
C THR A 132 2.92 -5.28 -18.91
N VAL A 133 2.21 -6.12 -18.16
CA VAL A 133 1.68 -7.40 -18.65
C VAL A 133 0.64 -7.17 -19.76
N ARG A 134 -0.26 -6.17 -19.60
CA ARG A 134 -1.22 -5.77 -20.63
C ARG A 134 -0.54 -5.30 -21.91
N LEU A 135 0.48 -4.44 -21.80
CA LEU A 135 1.26 -3.97 -22.94
C LEU A 135 1.97 -5.12 -23.66
N GLY A 136 2.58 -6.05 -22.91
CA GLY A 136 3.26 -7.23 -23.48
C GLY A 136 2.32 -8.19 -24.21
N VAL A 137 1.15 -8.48 -23.63
CA VAL A 137 0.13 -9.32 -24.27
C VAL A 137 -0.41 -8.67 -25.54
N ALA A 138 -0.79 -7.39 -25.49
CA ALA A 138 -1.31 -6.68 -26.65
C ALA A 138 -0.28 -6.56 -27.78
N ALA A 139 0.98 -6.26 -27.44
CA ALA A 139 2.08 -6.24 -28.41
C ALA A 139 2.30 -7.62 -29.07
N ASN A 140 2.24 -8.70 -28.29
CA ASN A 140 2.32 -10.07 -28.83
C ASN A 140 1.14 -10.39 -29.75
N ASN A 141 -0.08 -9.99 -29.39
CA ASN A 141 -1.27 -10.22 -30.21
C ASN A 141 -1.19 -9.46 -31.54
N VAL A 142 -0.80 -8.18 -31.52
CA VAL A 142 -0.59 -7.37 -32.73
C VAL A 142 0.52 -7.95 -33.61
N ALA A 143 1.64 -8.39 -33.03
CA ALA A 143 2.75 -8.98 -33.79
C ALA A 143 2.36 -10.26 -34.53
N ASN A 144 1.42 -11.04 -33.99
CA ASN A 144 0.93 -12.29 -34.57
C ASN A 144 -0.43 -12.15 -35.29
N ALA A 145 -0.96 -10.94 -35.48
CA ALA A 145 -2.31 -10.73 -36.01
C ALA A 145 -2.52 -11.25 -37.45
N SER A 146 -1.45 -11.41 -38.21
CA SER A 146 -1.46 -12.00 -39.57
C SER A 146 -0.99 -13.46 -39.60
N THR A 147 -0.80 -14.10 -38.45
CA THR A 147 -0.38 -15.51 -38.34
C THR A 147 -1.61 -16.42 -38.37
N GLU A 148 -1.64 -17.36 -39.31
CA GLU A 148 -2.72 -18.35 -39.45
C GLU A 148 -2.90 -19.19 -38.17
N GLY A 149 -4.15 -19.38 -37.72
CA GLY A 149 -4.48 -20.13 -36.51
C GLY A 149 -4.08 -19.47 -35.19
N PHE A 150 -3.58 -18.22 -35.20
CA PHE A 150 -3.23 -17.52 -33.97
C PHE A 150 -4.47 -17.09 -33.16
N ARG A 151 -4.40 -17.32 -31.84
CA ARG A 151 -5.45 -16.97 -30.88
C ARG A 151 -4.90 -15.95 -29.86
N PRO A 152 -5.40 -14.70 -29.84
CA PRO A 152 -4.89 -13.67 -28.94
C PRO A 152 -5.11 -14.03 -27.48
N SER A 153 -4.11 -13.81 -26.63
CA SER A 153 -4.27 -13.95 -25.18
C SER A 153 -4.86 -12.68 -24.58
N HIS A 154 -5.49 -12.75 -23.42
CA HIS A 154 -6.01 -11.57 -22.71
C HIS A 154 -5.55 -11.53 -21.25
N VAL A 155 -5.59 -10.35 -20.63
CA VAL A 155 -5.18 -10.15 -19.23
C VAL A 155 -6.39 -9.99 -18.32
N VAL A 156 -6.54 -10.94 -17.40
CA VAL A 156 -7.50 -10.87 -16.30
C VAL A 156 -6.77 -10.37 -15.06
N SER A 157 -7.15 -9.17 -14.59
CA SER A 157 -6.58 -8.54 -13.40
C SER A 157 -7.51 -8.72 -12.22
N THR A 158 -7.03 -9.39 -11.18
CA THR A 158 -7.80 -9.58 -9.95
C THR A 158 -7.46 -8.48 -8.96
N ALA A 159 -8.47 -7.74 -8.50
CA ALA A 159 -8.28 -6.73 -7.45
C ALA A 159 -7.92 -7.42 -6.12
N LEU A 160 -6.82 -6.97 -5.50
CA LEU A 160 -6.34 -7.53 -4.24
C LEU A 160 -7.02 -6.83 -3.05
N PRO A 161 -7.48 -7.57 -2.01
CA PRO A 161 -8.07 -6.97 -0.82
C PRO A 161 -7.15 -5.91 -0.18
N GLY A 162 -7.67 -4.74 0.13
CA GLY A 162 -6.89 -3.61 0.66
C GLY A 162 -6.29 -2.69 -0.41
N GLY A 163 -5.99 -3.20 -1.60
CA GLY A 163 -5.51 -2.42 -2.74
C GLY A 163 -4.52 -3.17 -3.62
N GLY A 164 -4.35 -2.67 -4.84
CA GLY A 164 -3.49 -3.28 -5.86
C GLY A 164 -4.20 -4.33 -6.72
N VAL A 165 -3.45 -4.88 -7.68
CA VAL A 165 -3.95 -5.81 -8.70
C VAL A 165 -2.94 -6.93 -8.97
N ASP A 166 -3.43 -8.14 -9.20
CA ASP A 166 -2.62 -9.25 -9.70
C ASP A 166 -3.04 -9.61 -11.15
N PRO A 167 -2.18 -9.38 -12.16
CA PRO A 167 -2.45 -9.74 -13.55
C PRO A 167 -2.17 -11.22 -13.80
N SER A 168 -3.13 -11.88 -14.45
CA SER A 168 -2.99 -13.22 -15.01
C SER A 168 -3.23 -13.21 -16.52
N VAL A 169 -2.42 -13.95 -17.28
CA VAL A 169 -2.57 -14.09 -18.73
C VAL A 169 -3.40 -15.34 -19.01
N VAL A 170 -4.47 -15.18 -19.78
CA VAL A 170 -5.38 -16.25 -20.21
C VAL A 170 -5.26 -16.42 -21.71
N ALA A 171 -5.01 -17.63 -22.17
CA ALA A 171 -4.94 -17.94 -23.60
C ALA A 171 -6.32 -17.79 -24.27
N GLY A 172 -6.35 -17.28 -25.50
CA GLY A 172 -7.57 -17.17 -26.28
C GLY A 172 -8.06 -18.51 -26.84
N ASP A 173 -9.38 -18.64 -26.94
CA ASP A 173 -10.11 -19.74 -27.56
C ASP A 173 -10.58 -19.40 -28.99
N VAL A 174 -10.82 -18.12 -29.29
CA VAL A 174 -11.21 -17.60 -30.60
C VAL A 174 -9.99 -17.21 -31.46
N GLU A 175 -10.06 -17.44 -32.77
CA GLU A 175 -9.05 -17.00 -33.75
C GLU A 175 -9.33 -15.59 -34.30
N GLY A 176 -8.25 -14.89 -34.65
CA GLY A 176 -8.30 -13.52 -35.17
C GLY A 176 -8.09 -12.46 -34.07
N VAL A 177 -7.46 -11.34 -34.45
CA VAL A 177 -7.05 -10.28 -33.52
C VAL A 177 -7.78 -8.98 -33.85
N ASP A 178 -8.47 -8.40 -32.86
CA ASP A 178 -9.01 -7.04 -32.97
C ASP A 178 -7.87 -6.03 -32.82
N LEU A 179 -7.24 -5.68 -33.95
CA LEU A 179 -6.14 -4.70 -33.98
C LEU A 179 -6.51 -3.35 -33.38
N VAL A 180 -7.78 -2.92 -33.47
CA VAL A 180 -8.22 -1.63 -32.90
C VAL A 180 -8.31 -1.74 -31.39
N GLY A 181 -8.94 -2.82 -30.89
CA GLY A 181 -8.99 -3.17 -29.48
C GLY A 181 -7.59 -3.29 -28.85
N GLU A 182 -6.66 -3.97 -29.52
CA GLU A 182 -5.28 -4.12 -29.03
C GLU A 182 -4.51 -2.79 -29.04
N MET A 183 -4.64 -1.96 -30.08
CA MET A 183 -3.98 -0.64 -30.11
C MET A 183 -4.52 0.29 -29.01
N VAL A 184 -5.83 0.31 -28.78
CA VAL A 184 -6.44 1.03 -27.65
C VAL A 184 -5.97 0.44 -26.32
N GLY A 185 -5.88 -0.89 -26.22
CA GLY A 185 -5.33 -1.59 -25.05
C GLY A 185 -3.89 -1.19 -24.73
N MET A 186 -3.01 -1.13 -25.75
CA MET A 186 -1.63 -0.64 -25.61
C MET A 186 -1.57 0.83 -25.16
N MET A 187 -2.40 1.72 -25.72
CA MET A 187 -2.47 3.12 -25.30
C MET A 187 -2.90 3.24 -23.84
N MET A 188 -3.95 2.52 -23.43
CA MET A 188 -4.43 2.53 -22.04
C MET A 188 -3.40 1.94 -21.07
N ALA A 189 -2.70 0.87 -21.47
CA ALA A 189 -1.61 0.30 -20.70
C ALA A 189 -0.42 1.28 -20.54
N GLN A 190 -0.01 1.97 -21.61
CA GLN A 190 1.03 3.00 -21.53
C GLN A 190 0.62 4.16 -20.62
N VAL A 191 -0.62 4.64 -20.71
CA VAL A 191 -1.16 5.69 -19.83
C VAL A 191 -1.20 5.23 -18.36
N ALA A 192 -1.64 4.00 -18.09
CA ALA A 192 -1.68 3.43 -16.75
C ALA A 192 -0.28 3.24 -16.15
N PHE A 193 0.69 2.78 -16.95
CA PHE A 193 2.09 2.69 -16.53
C PHE A 193 2.66 4.08 -16.21
N ALA A 194 2.48 5.05 -17.12
CA ALA A 194 2.96 6.42 -16.94
C ALA A 194 2.33 7.10 -15.73
N ALA A 195 1.04 6.89 -15.46
CA ALA A 195 0.35 7.44 -14.28
C ALA A 195 0.98 6.95 -12.97
N ASN A 196 1.20 5.63 -12.83
CA ASN A 196 1.82 5.06 -11.63
C ASN A 196 3.29 5.51 -11.48
N ALA A 197 4.07 5.48 -12.57
CA ALA A 197 5.47 5.92 -12.57
C ALA A 197 5.63 7.42 -12.25
N GLN A 198 4.72 8.27 -12.75
CA GLN A 198 4.73 9.71 -12.46
C GLN A 198 4.46 10.01 -10.98
N ILE A 199 3.64 9.20 -10.31
CA ILE A 199 3.40 9.33 -8.86
C ILE A 199 4.68 8.98 -8.10
N MET A 200 5.39 7.90 -8.44
CA MET A 200 6.68 7.53 -7.83
C MET A 200 7.74 8.65 -7.99
N SER A 201 7.84 9.23 -9.18
CA SER A 201 8.79 10.33 -9.45
C SER A 201 8.41 11.60 -8.67
N THR A 202 7.12 11.87 -8.49
CA THR A 202 6.61 13.02 -7.73
C THR A 202 6.89 12.86 -6.22
N THR A 203 6.63 11.69 -5.64
CA THR A 203 7.01 11.39 -4.23
C THR A 203 8.51 11.63 -4.02
N SER A 204 9.35 11.07 -4.91
CA SER A 204 10.81 11.25 -4.87
C SER A 204 11.28 12.71 -4.97
N GLN A 205 10.51 13.59 -5.61
CA GLN A 205 10.82 15.03 -5.69
C GLN A 205 10.36 15.81 -4.45
N VAL A 206 9.22 15.44 -3.86
CA VAL A 206 8.73 16.02 -2.60
C VAL A 206 9.71 15.72 -1.47
N ASP A 207 10.16 14.47 -1.35
CA ASP A 207 11.12 14.03 -0.33
C ASP A 207 12.42 14.86 -0.38
N ARG A 208 12.99 15.06 -1.59
CA ARG A 208 14.18 15.90 -1.78
C ARG A 208 13.94 17.36 -1.41
N ARG A 209 12.77 17.92 -1.72
CA ARG A 209 12.44 19.31 -1.39
C ARG A 209 12.31 19.52 0.12
N VAL A 210 11.67 18.60 0.83
CA VAL A 210 11.57 18.66 2.30
C VAL A 210 12.95 18.57 2.94
N ILE A 211 13.83 17.67 2.48
CA ILE A 211 15.22 17.58 2.96
C ILE A 211 15.97 18.90 2.72
N SER A 212 15.82 19.53 1.55
CA SER A 212 16.48 20.82 1.24
C SER A 212 15.94 22.04 2.01
N LEU A 213 14.84 21.89 2.77
CA LEU A 213 14.26 22.93 3.62
C LEU A 213 14.59 22.73 5.12
N LEU A 214 15.22 21.60 5.47
CA LEU A 214 15.60 21.22 6.83
C LEU A 214 17.13 21.17 7.02
N ALA A 215 17.89 21.58 6.00
CA ALA A 215 19.36 21.67 5.97
C ALA A 215 19.80 23.13 5.80
#